data_AF-A0A2D5PKB3-F1
#
_entry.id   AF-A0A2D5PKB3-F1
#
_cell.length_a   1.000
_cell.length_b   1.000
_cell.length_c   1.000
_cell.angle_alpha   90.00
_cell.angle_beta   90.00
_cell.angle_gamma   90.00
#
_symmetry.space_group_name_H-M   'P 1'
#
loop_
_entity.id
_entity.type
_entity.pdbx_description
1 polymer ?
#
loop_
_entity_poly.entity_id
_entity_poly.type
_entity_poly.pdbx_seq_one_letter_code
_entity_poly.pdbx_strand_id
1 'polypeptide(L)' 'MTLQEMVRHLIESEGWTQTRIASEAGVTQPIVHRAFNGVDIHYSNGRKLEQLFHRIVSEARIVRTKTDQ' A
#
# COMPACT_ATOMS: atom_id res chain seq x y z
N MET A 1 -11.85 -0.98 -2.50
CA MET A 1 -11.18 -0.08 -1.54
C MET A 1 -10.80 1.20 -2.24
N THR A 2 -10.93 2.33 -1.56
CA THR A 2 -10.34 3.60 -2.00
C THR A 2 -8.82 3.57 -1.82
N LEU A 3 -8.11 4.49 -2.46
CA LEU A 3 -6.66 4.62 -2.29
C LEU A 3 -6.27 4.84 -0.81
N GLN A 4 -7.06 5.64 -0.09
CA GLN A 4 -6.86 5.88 1.33
C GLN A 4 -6.94 4.58 2.15
N GLU A 5 -8.00 3.79 1.91
CA GLU A 5 -8.19 2.51 2.59
C GLU A 5 -7.04 1.53 2.29
N MET A 6 -6.54 1.51 1.06
CA MET A 6 -5.40 0.66 0.67
C MET A 6 -4.13 1.03 1.44
N VAL A 7 -3.81 2.33 1.51
CA VAL A 7 -2.64 2.81 2.24
C VAL A 7 -2.79 2.59 3.74
N ARG A 8 -3.98 2.80 4.31
CA ARG A 8 -4.27 2.48 5.72
C ARG A 8 -4.08 1.00 6.01
N HIS A 9 -4.59 0.12 5.15
CA HIS A 9 -4.42 -1.33 5.32
C HIS A 9 -2.95 -1.75 5.34
N LEU A 10 -2.11 -1.21 4.43
CA LEU A 10 -0.68 -1.49 4.43
C LEU A 10 -0.01 -1.10 5.76
N ILE A 11 -0.43 0.02 6.37
CA ILE A 11 0.15 0.50 7.63
C ILE A 11 -0.41 -0.28 8.83
N GLU A 12 -1.73 -0.35 8.94
CA GLU A 12 -2.43 -0.85 10.13
C GLU A 12 -2.49 -2.37 10.19
N SER A 13 -2.67 -3.05 9.04
CA SER A 13 -2.81 -4.51 8.97
C SER A 13 -1.49 -5.20 8.66
N GLU A 14 -0.69 -4.65 7.73
CA GLU A 14 0.57 -5.27 7.31
C GLU A 14 1.80 -4.69 8.05
N GLY A 15 1.63 -3.63 8.85
CA GLY A 15 2.69 -3.04 9.68
C GLY A 15 3.73 -2.23 8.90
N TRP A 16 3.40 -1.74 7.70
CA TRP A 16 4.34 -0.99 6.88
C TRP A 16 4.45 0.47 7.33
N THR A 17 5.63 1.06 7.16
CA THR A 17 5.84 2.50 7.39
C THR A 17 5.59 3.30 6.11
N GLN A 18 5.22 4.58 6.22
CA GLN A 18 5.03 5.45 5.05
C GLN A 18 6.31 5.56 4.19
N THR A 19 7.49 5.57 4.82
CA THR A 19 8.78 5.58 4.12
C THR A 19 9.01 4.30 3.32
N ARG A 20 8.68 3.13 3.88
CA ARG A 20 8.77 1.85 3.17
C ARG A 20 7.82 1.82 1.98
N ILE A 21 6.56 2.22 2.18
CA ILE A 21 5.54 2.30 1.12
C ILE A 21 6.03 3.21 -0.02
N ALA A 22 6.59 4.37 0.33
CA ALA A 22 7.11 5.32 -0.65
C ALA A 22 8.25 4.71 -1.50
N SER A 23 9.22 4.09 -0.84
CA SER A 23 10.34 3.41 -1.50
C SER A 23 9.86 2.30 -2.42
N GLU A 24 8.97 1.44 -1.95
CA GLU A 24 8.47 0.26 -2.67
C GLU A 24 7.53 0.60 -3.82
N ALA A 25 6.74 1.68 -3.70
CA ALA A 25 5.88 2.16 -4.77
C ALA A 25 6.60 3.09 -5.77
N GLY A 26 7.84 3.50 -5.50
CA GLY A 26 8.56 4.47 -6.33
C GLY A 26 7.88 5.85 -6.35
N VAL A 27 7.46 6.32 -5.17
CA VAL A 27 6.90 7.66 -4.91
C VAL A 27 7.60 8.29 -3.70
N THR A 28 7.25 9.53 -3.34
CA THR A 28 7.80 10.19 -2.15
C THR A 28 6.91 9.99 -0.92
N GLN A 29 7.50 10.03 0.28
CA GLN A 29 6.74 9.90 1.54
C GLN A 29 5.61 10.95 1.69
N PRO A 30 5.76 12.23 1.29
CA PRO A 30 4.64 13.18 1.28
C PRO A 30 3.45 12.77 0.40
N ILE A 31 3.68 12.05 -0.70
CA ILE A 31 2.60 11.50 -1.53
C ILE A 31 1.84 10.42 -0.75
N VAL A 32 2.56 9.53 -0.06
CA VAL A 32 1.94 8.50 0.80
C VAL A 32 1.15 9.13 1.93
N HIS A 33 1.70 10.15 2.58
CA HIS A 33 1.02 10.90 3.64
C HIS A 33 -0.29 11.52 3.16
N ARG A 34 -0.29 12.15 1.97
CA ARG A 34 -1.51 12.70 1.35
C ARG A 34 -2.54 11.62 1.07
N ALA A 35 -2.12 10.50 0.47
CA ALA A 35 -3.00 9.36 0.19
C ALA A 35 -3.62 8.78 1.47
N PHE A 36 -2.84 8.63 2.55
CA PHE A 36 -3.30 8.18 3.86
C PHE A 36 -4.38 9.10 4.48
N ASN A 37 -4.26 10.41 4.24
CA ASN A 37 -5.24 11.40 4.69
C ASN A 37 -6.44 11.56 3.73
N GLY A 38 -6.50 10.80 2.63
CA GLY A 38 -7.57 10.91 1.64
C GLY A 38 -7.51 12.18 0.80
N VAL A 39 -6.34 12.84 0.76
CA VAL A 39 -6.10 14.01 -0.09
C VAL A 39 -5.86 13.52 -1.52
N ASP A 40 -6.48 14.20 -2.47
CA ASP A 40 -6.37 13.85 -3.87
C ASP A 40 -4.92 13.98 -4.38
N ILE A 41 -4.49 13.02 -5.18
CA ILE A 41 -3.12 12.96 -5.72
C ILE A 41 -3.13 12.67 -7.21
N HIS A 42 -2.03 12.99 -7.88
CA HIS A 42 -1.89 12.68 -9.30
C HIS A 42 -2.13 11.19 -9.58
N TYR A 43 -2.94 10.90 -10.59
CA TYR A 43 -3.37 9.55 -10.95
C TYR A 43 -2.22 8.54 -11.03
N SER A 44 -1.10 8.91 -11.65
CA SER A 44 0.06 8.02 -11.79
C SER A 44 0.64 7.58 -10.44
N ASN A 45 0.58 8.43 -9.41
CA ASN A 45 1.02 8.07 -8.07
C ASN A 45 -0.01 7.16 -7.37
N GLY A 46 -1.31 7.43 -7.57
CA GLY A 46 -2.37 6.54 -7.08
C GLY A 46 -2.23 5.13 -7.64
N ARG A 47 -2.00 4.99 -8.95
CA ARG A 47 -1.80 3.69 -9.61
C ARG A 47 -0.59 2.91 -9.06
N LYS A 48 0.51 3.59 -8.77
CA LYS A 48 1.69 2.95 -8.16
C LYS A 48 1.40 2.38 -6.77
N LEU A 49 0.67 3.14 -5.94
CA LEU A 49 0.28 2.71 -4.61
C LEU A 49 -0.74 1.56 -4.64
N GLU A 50 -1.70 1.62 -5.57
CA GLU A 50 -2.66 0.54 -5.81
C GLU A 50 -1.97 -0.76 -6.25
N GLN A 51 -1.01 -0.67 -7.18
CA GLN A 51 -0.21 -1.83 -7.62
C GLN A 51 0.57 -2.45 -6.46
N LEU A 52 1.18 -1.62 -5.60
CA LEU A 52 1.87 -2.09 -4.40
C LEU A 52 0.91 -2.84 -3.47
N PHE A 53 -0.27 -2.26 -3.18
CA PHE A 53 -1.27 -2.89 -2.33
C PHE A 53 -1.66 -4.29 -2.84
N HIS A 54 -2.01 -4.40 -4.14
CA HIS A 54 -2.40 -5.68 -4.72
C HIS A 54 -1.28 -6.72 -4.68
N ARG A 55 -0.03 -6.30 -4.93
CA ARG A 55 1.13 -7.16 -4.81
C ARG A 55 1.24 -7.74 -3.40
N ILE A 56 1.25 -6.88 -2.37
CA ILE A 56 1.42 -7.32 -0.97
C ILE A 56 0.27 -8.20 -0.50
N VAL A 57 -0.98 -7.84 -0.79
CA VAL A 57 -2.14 -8.64 -0.37
C VAL A 57 -2.18 -9.99 -1.10
N SER A 58 -1.75 -10.04 -2.36
CA SER A 58 -1.63 -11.31 -3.10
C SER A 58 -0.53 -12.21 -2.52
N GLU A 59 0.63 -11.65 -2.19
CA GLU A 59 1.75 -12.36 -1.57
C GLU A 59 1.38 -12.86 -0.16
N ALA A 60 0.74 -12.02 0.66
CA ALA A 60 0.28 -12.40 2.00
C ALA A 60 -0.70 -13.57 1.97
N ARG A 61 -1.59 -13.63 0.97
CA ARG A 61 -2.49 -14.78 0.74
C ARG A 61 -1.72 -16.06 0.40
N ILE A 62 -0.68 -15.97 -0.42
CA ILE A 62 0.12 -17.15 -0.83
C ILE A 62 0.92 -17.72 0.34
N VAL A 63 1.42 -16.88 1.25
CA VAL A 63 2.18 -17.36 2.42
C VAL A 63 1.25 -18.03 3.44
N ARG A 64 0.08 -17.45 3.71
CA ARG A 64 -0.88 -18.02 4.68
C ARG A 64 -1.44 -19.39 4.27
N THR A 65 -1.53 -19.69 2.98
CA THR A 65 -2.02 -21.01 2.51
C THR A 65 -0.96 -22.11 2.52
N LYS A 66 0.33 -21.77 2.63
CA LYS A 66 1.44 -22.74 2.66
C LYS A 66 1.83 -23.20 4.06
N THR A 67 1.37 -22.51 5.11
CA THR A 67 1.68 -22.85 6.50
C THR A 67 0.69 -23.85 7.11
N ASP A 68 -0.44 -24.11 6.45
CA ASP A 68 -1.48 -25.06 6.88
C ASP A 68 -1.40 -26.43 6.16
N GLN A 69 -0.24 -26.80 5.59
CA GLN A 69 0.00 -28.12 4.97
C GLN A 69 1.15 -28.88 5.62
#